data_AF-A0A967UAB5-F1
#
_entry.id   AF-A0A967UAB5-F1
#
_cell.length_a   1.000
_cell.length_b   1.000
_cell.length_c   1.000
_cell.angle_alpha   90.00
_cell.angle_beta   90.00
_cell.angle_gamma   90.00
#
_symmetry.space_group_name_H-M   'P 1'
#
loop_
_entity.id
_entity.type
_entity.pdbx_description
1 polymer ?
#
loop_
_entity_poly.entity_id
_entity_poly.type
_entity_poly.pdbx_seq_one_letter_code
_entity_poly.pdbx_strand_id
1 'polypeptide(L)'
;MATPLGLLPWQMLVAALPITFLAFVVEGWPAIEWTGQLVAIVVYQGVAASGIAIWGQMTILRAHPAISTSLALMAVPVVGLTSSALLVDETLTVGVVIGLVLVLGGVAVNRIADARTAGG
;
A
#
# COMPACT_ATOMS: atom_id res chain seq x y z
N MET A 1 18.62 17.00 -14.94
CA MET A 1 18.36 16.17 -13.74
C MET A 1 16.85 16.02 -13.61
N ALA A 2 16.30 14.84 -13.89
CA ALA A 2 14.86 14.61 -13.74
C ALA A 2 14.54 14.53 -12.24
N THR A 3 13.76 15.47 -11.73
CA THR A 3 13.23 15.42 -10.37
C THR A 3 12.33 14.19 -10.22
N PRO A 4 12.27 13.54 -9.04
CA PRO A 4 11.40 12.38 -8.80
C PRO A 4 9.93 12.60 -9.22
N LEU A 5 9.45 13.84 -9.10
CA LEU A 5 8.12 14.29 -9.56
C LEU A 5 7.92 14.22 -11.08
N GLY A 6 8.99 14.30 -11.88
CA GLY A 6 8.94 14.20 -13.34
C GLY A 6 8.83 12.75 -13.84
N LEU A 7 9.21 11.77 -13.01
CA LEU A 7 9.10 10.34 -13.33
C LEU A 7 7.77 9.74 -12.86
N LEU A 8 7.09 10.39 -11.92
CA LEU A 8 5.81 9.95 -11.36
C LEU A 8 4.74 9.69 -12.44
N PRO A 9 4.50 10.56 -13.43
CA PRO A 9 3.53 10.28 -14.49
C PRO A 9 3.86 9.03 -15.29
N TRP A 10 5.16 8.83 -15.59
CA TRP A 10 5.64 7.65 -16.30
C TRP A 10 5.50 6.37 -15.46
N GLN A 11 5.84 6.42 -14.17
CA GLN A 11 5.66 5.28 -13.27
C GLN A 11 4.19 4.89 -13.10
N MET A 12 3.29 5.87 -12.97
CA MET A 12 1.84 5.62 -12.89
C MET A 12 1.32 4.98 -14.17
N LEU A 13 1.77 5.43 -15.35
CA LEU A 13 1.41 4.81 -16.63
C LEU A 13 1.91 3.37 -16.74
N VAL A 14 3.18 3.14 -16.39
CA VAL A 14 3.78 1.80 -16.42
C VAL A 14 3.11 0.85 -15.42
N ALA A 15 2.61 1.35 -14.29
CA ALA A 15 1.82 0.55 -13.34
C ALA A 15 0.39 0.30 -13.83
N ALA A 16 -0.26 1.32 -14.40
CA ALA A 16 -1.64 1.23 -14.86
C ALA A 16 -1.80 0.23 -16.01
N LEU A 17 -0.90 0.24 -17.00
CA LEU A 17 -0.97 -0.63 -18.18
C LEU A 17 -1.09 -2.13 -17.86
N PRO A 18 -0.18 -2.76 -17.09
CA PRO A 18 -0.26 -4.18 -16.75
C PRO A 18 -1.46 -4.47 -15.84
N ILE A 19 -1.83 -3.58 -14.92
CA ILE A 19 -2.99 -3.76 -14.04
C ILE A 19 -4.27 -3.76 -14.88
N THR A 20 -4.44 -2.80 -15.79
CA THR A 20 -5.59 -2.74 -16.69
C THR A 20 -5.64 -3.98 -17.58
N PHE A 21 -4.51 -4.41 -18.14
CA PHE A 21 -4.46 -5.64 -18.93
C PHE A 21 -4.88 -6.87 -18.12
N LEU A 22 -4.36 -7.02 -16.91
CA LEU A 22 -4.74 -8.13 -16.01
C LEU A 22 -6.22 -8.07 -15.62
N ALA A 23 -6.75 -6.88 -15.32
CA ALA A 23 -8.17 -6.71 -15.03
C ALA A 23 -9.04 -7.16 -16.21
N PHE A 24 -8.70 -6.78 -17.45
CA PHE A 24 -9.40 -7.24 -18.64
C PHE A 24 -9.34 -8.76 -18.84
N VAL A 25 -8.21 -9.40 -18.53
CA VAL A 25 -8.04 -10.86 -18.68
C VAL A 25 -8.77 -11.64 -17.58
N VAL A 26 -8.76 -11.15 -16.35
CA VAL A 26 -9.30 -11.87 -15.17
C VAL A 26 -10.78 -11.55 -14.94
N GLU A 27 -11.18 -10.29 -15.02
CA GLU A 27 -12.54 -9.82 -14.73
C GLU A 27 -13.40 -9.71 -16.00
N GLY A 28 -12.78 -9.64 -17.18
CA GLY A 28 -13.46 -9.55 -18.47
C GLY A 28 -13.79 -8.11 -18.87
N TRP A 29 -14.80 -7.95 -19.73
CA TRP A 29 -15.19 -6.62 -20.20
C TRP A 29 -15.85 -5.81 -19.08
N PRO A 30 -15.43 -4.55 -18.83
CA PRO A 30 -15.93 -3.76 -17.73
C PRO A 30 -17.41 -3.45 -17.89
N ALA A 31 -18.24 -4.09 -17.07
CA ALA A 31 -19.66 -3.77 -16.90
C ALA A 31 -19.82 -2.71 -15.81
N ILE A 32 -19.41 -1.47 -16.11
CA ILE A 32 -19.43 -0.38 -15.14
C ILE A 32 -20.81 0.29 -15.16
N GLU A 33 -21.56 0.15 -14.07
CA GLU A 33 -22.75 0.96 -13.81
C GLU A 33 -22.35 2.34 -13.30
N TRP A 34 -22.29 3.30 -14.22
CA TRP A 34 -21.94 4.68 -13.92
C TRP A 34 -23.06 5.36 -13.11
N THR A 35 -22.97 5.24 -11.80
CA THR A 35 -23.84 5.93 -10.84
C THR A 35 -23.11 7.11 -10.20
N GLY A 36 -23.84 8.15 -9.79
CA GLY A 36 -23.25 9.28 -9.06
C GLY A 36 -22.54 8.85 -7.77
N GLN A 37 -23.02 7.78 -7.13
CA GLN A 37 -22.39 7.17 -5.97
C GLN A 37 -21.04 6.53 -6.32
N LEU A 38 -20.95 5.77 -7.42
CA LEU A 38 -19.68 5.20 -7.88
C LEU A 38 -18.64 6.30 -8.14
N VAL A 39 -19.04 7.37 -8.83
CA VAL A 39 -18.16 8.51 -9.11
C VAL A 39 -17.68 9.15 -7.81
N ALA A 40 -18.57 9.37 -6.84
CA ALA A 40 -18.20 9.94 -5.54
C ALA A 40 -17.21 9.03 -4.78
N ILE A 41 -17.41 7.71 -4.80
CA ILE A 41 -16.49 6.74 -4.18
C ILE A 41 -15.11 6.78 -4.85
N VAL A 42 -15.07 6.79 -6.19
CA VAL A 42 -13.81 6.85 -6.96
C VAL A 42 -13.05 8.14 -6.68
N VAL A 43 -13.74 9.29 -6.66
CA VAL A 43 -13.12 10.58 -6.34
C VAL A 43 -12.60 10.61 -4.91
N TYR A 44 -13.36 10.07 -3.95
CA TYR A 44 -12.93 9.97 -2.56
C TYR A 44 -11.66 9.12 -2.42
N GLN A 45 -11.62 7.94 -3.05
CA GLN A 45 -10.44 7.06 -3.05
C GLN A 45 -9.23 7.71 -3.75
N GLY A 46 -9.45 8.32 -4.91
CA GLY A 46 -8.39 8.92 -5.72
C GLY A 46 -7.80 10.20 -5.12
N VAL A 47 -8.60 11.05 -4.47
CA VAL A 47 -8.14 12.35 -3.96
C VAL A 47 -7.88 12.31 -2.46
N ALA A 48 -8.87 11.90 -1.67
CA ALA A 48 -8.76 11.98 -0.21
C ALA A 48 -7.86 10.87 0.33
N ALA A 49 -8.17 9.59 0.02
CA ALA A 49 -7.39 8.48 0.54
C ALA A 49 -5.96 8.47 -0.02
N SER A 50 -5.81 8.56 -1.34
CA SER A 50 -4.49 8.54 -1.98
C SER A 50 -3.67 9.80 -1.68
N GLY A 51 -4.30 10.99 -1.63
CA GLY A 51 -3.61 12.23 -1.30
C GLY A 51 -3.04 12.21 0.12
N ILE A 52 -3.82 11.75 1.11
CA ILE A 52 -3.36 11.59 2.49
C ILE A 52 -2.25 10.54 2.58
N ALA A 53 -2.40 9.40 1.89
CA ALA A 53 -1.39 8.34 1.88
C ALA A 53 -0.06 8.81 1.29
N ILE A 54 -0.10 9.48 0.13
CA ILE A 54 1.08 10.03 -0.54
C ILE A 54 1.72 11.13 0.32
N TRP A 55 0.92 11.99 0.95
CA TRP A 55 1.42 13.01 1.87
C TRP A 55 2.14 12.38 3.07
N GLY A 56 1.55 11.36 3.70
CA GLY A 56 2.17 10.63 4.81
C GLY A 56 3.47 9.94 4.39
N GLN A 57 3.47 9.27 3.23
CA GLN A 57 4.65 8.64 2.66
C GLN A 57 5.76 9.66 2.39
N MET A 58 5.44 10.82 1.83
CA MET A 58 6.41 11.90 1.59
C MET A 58 6.93 12.53 2.88
N THR A 59 6.08 12.69 3.90
CA THR A 59 6.50 13.18 5.23
C THR A 59 7.50 12.22 5.87
N ILE A 60 7.26 10.91 5.80
CA ILE A 60 8.20 9.88 6.31
C ILE A 60 9.50 9.87 5.51
N LEU A 61 9.42 9.92 4.17
CA LEU A 61 10.57 9.93 3.28
C LEU A 61 11.50 11.13 3.49
N ARG A 62 10.96 12.28 3.90
CA ARG A 62 11.76 13.50 4.16
C ARG A 62 12.47 13.47 5.51
N ALA A 63 12.08 12.59 6.43
CA ALA A 63 12.60 12.54 7.79
C ALA A 63 13.69 11.48 8.03
N HIS A 64 13.81 10.44 7.19
CA HIS A 64 14.76 9.34 7.45
C HIS A 64 15.40 8.70 6.19
N PRO A 65 16.61 8.11 6.30
CA PRO A 65 17.25 7.35 5.23
C PRO A 65 16.42 6.11 4.87
N ALA A 66 16.52 5.66 3.62
CA ALA A 66 15.66 4.68 2.92
C ALA A 66 15.20 3.40 3.67
N ILE A 67 15.90 3.00 4.74
CA ILE A 67 15.55 1.85 5.59
C ILE A 67 14.23 2.07 6.36
N SER A 68 13.95 3.30 6.81
CA SER A 68 12.69 3.59 7.53
C SER A 68 11.46 3.54 6.62
N THR A 69 11.61 3.76 5.31
CA THR A 69 10.53 3.69 4.33
C THR A 69 10.06 2.26 4.10
N SER A 70 10.99 1.31 3.98
CA SER A 70 10.65 -0.11 3.85
C SER A 70 9.86 -0.60 5.08
N LEU A 71 10.26 -0.10 6.25
CA LEU A 71 9.61 -0.43 7.50
C LEU A 71 8.23 0.23 7.67
N ALA A 72 8.05 1.45 7.16
CA ALA A 72 6.75 2.11 7.08
C ALA A 72 5.79 1.38 6.12
N LEU A 73 6.30 0.81 5.01
CA LEU A 73 5.50 0.01 4.08
C LEU A 73 5.01 -1.29 4.72
N MET A 74 5.79 -1.90 5.62
CA MET A 74 5.31 -3.06 6.40
C MET A 74 4.30 -2.68 7.49
N ALA A 75 4.25 -1.42 7.92
CA ALA A 75 3.24 -0.95 8.87
C ALA A 75 1.85 -0.81 8.22
N VAL A 76 1.76 -0.51 6.93
CA VAL A 76 0.49 -0.37 6.19
C VAL A 76 -0.41 -1.62 6.32
N PRO A 77 0.05 -2.85 6.01
CA PRO A 77 -0.79 -4.04 6.17
C PRO A 77 -1.11 -4.33 7.64
N VAL A 78 -0.20 -4.05 8.58
CA VAL A 78 -0.45 -4.25 10.01
C VAL A 78 -1.56 -3.33 10.51
N VAL A 79 -1.51 -2.05 10.16
CA VAL A 79 -2.55 -1.07 10.52
C VAL A 79 -3.87 -1.44 9.87
N GLY A 80 -3.86 -1.78 8.57
CA GLY A 80 -5.06 -2.20 7.84
C GLY A 80 -5.75 -3.41 8.48
N LEU A 81 -4.97 -4.43 8.86
CA LEU A 81 -5.50 -5.63 9.52
C LEU A 81 -5.99 -5.36 10.94
N THR A 82 -5.28 -4.53 11.71
CA THR A 82 -5.68 -4.16 13.06
C THR A 82 -6.97 -3.34 13.04
N SER A 83 -7.07 -2.38 12.12
CA SER A 83 -8.28 -1.59 11.89
C SER A 83 -9.44 -2.47 11.41
N SER A 84 -9.20 -3.45 10.53
CA SER A 84 -10.23 -4.39 10.08
C SER A 84 -10.75 -5.23 11.25
N ALA A 85 -9.86 -5.76 12.09
CA ALA A 85 -10.23 -6.55 13.28
C ALA A 85 -11.02 -5.74 14.31
N LEU A 86 -10.72 -4.45 14.47
CA LEU A 86 -11.35 -3.58 15.47
C LEU A 86 -12.64 -2.91 15.00
N LEU A 87 -12.75 -2.57 13.72
CA LEU A 87 -13.87 -1.78 13.19
C LEU A 87 -14.96 -2.62 12.52
N VAL A 88 -14.61 -3.82 12.00
CA VAL A 88 -15.51 -4.62 11.16
C VAL A 88 -16.10 -5.84 11.91
N ASP A 89 -15.58 -6.16 13.11
CA ASP A 89 -16.03 -7.31 13.94
C ASP A 89 -16.03 -8.65 13.19
N GLU A 90 -15.21 -8.78 12.14
CA GLU A 90 -15.10 -9.97 11.31
C GLU A 90 -14.30 -11.07 12.01
N THR A 91 -14.78 -12.31 11.93
CA THR A 91 -14.04 -13.50 12.33
C THR A 91 -12.84 -13.68 11.40
N LEU A 92 -11.68 -13.20 11.83
CA LEU A 92 -10.41 -13.35 11.14
C LEU A 92 -10.20 -14.81 10.72
N THR A 93 -10.28 -15.06 9.41
CA THR A 93 -10.10 -16.40 8.87
C THR A 93 -8.66 -16.86 9.13
N VAL A 94 -8.43 -18.16 9.31
CA VAL A 94 -7.09 -18.71 9.63
C VAL A 94 -6.01 -18.22 8.66
N GLY A 95 -6.34 -18.06 7.37
CA GLY A 95 -5.42 -17.50 6.37
C GLY A 95 -4.95 -16.08 6.66
N VAL A 96 -5.83 -15.23 7.20
CA VAL A 96 -5.51 -13.83 7.57
C VAL A 96 -4.53 -13.81 8.75
N VAL A 97 -4.75 -14.68 9.74
CA VAL A 97 -3.85 -14.81 10.89
C VAL A 97 -2.46 -15.30 10.47
N ILE A 98 -2.40 -16.31 9.58
CA ILE A 98 -1.13 -16.79 9.04
C ILE A 98 -0.41 -15.67 8.26
N GLY A 99 -1.15 -14.91 7.44
CA GLY A 99 -0.61 -13.75 6.74
C GLY A 99 -0.05 -12.70 7.69
N LEU A 100 -0.75 -12.39 8.78
CA LEU A 100 -0.29 -11.45 9.80
C LEU A 100 1.01 -11.92 10.47
N VAL A 101 1.09 -13.19 10.85
CA VAL A 101 2.29 -13.77 11.47
C VAL A 101 3.47 -13.73 10.51
N LEU A 102 3.26 -14.02 9.22
CA LEU A 102 4.31 -13.96 8.21
C LEU A 102 4.83 -12.53 8.00
N VAL A 103 3.94 -11.53 7.93
CA VAL A 103 4.32 -10.11 7.81
C VAL A 103 5.12 -9.67 9.04
N LEU A 104 4.61 -9.94 10.25
CA LEU A 104 5.28 -9.60 11.50
C LEU A 104 6.63 -10.30 11.64
N GLY A 105 6.72 -11.58 11.24
CA GLY A 105 7.96 -12.35 11.21
C GLY A 105 8.99 -11.74 10.26
N GLY A 106 8.57 -11.34 9.05
CA GLY A 106 9.42 -10.65 8.09
C GLY A 106 9.97 -9.33 8.62
N VAL A 107 9.13 -8.52 9.28
CA VAL A 107 9.55 -7.26 9.95
C VAL A 107 10.59 -7.55 11.02
N ALA A 108 10.35 -8.54 11.88
CA ALA A 108 11.24 -8.87 12.99
C ALA A 108 12.61 -9.34 12.51
N VAL A 109 12.66 -10.22 11.50
CA VAL A 109 13.91 -10.68 10.89
C VAL A 109 14.69 -9.52 10.29
N ASN A 110 14.01 -8.62 9.56
CA ASN A 110 14.66 -7.45 8.96
C ASN A 110 15.25 -6.51 10.01
N ARG A 111 14.51 -6.25 11.11
CA ARG A 111 15.00 -5.45 12.24
C ARG A 111 16.24 -6.05 12.91
N ILE A 112 16.27 -7.37 13.07
CA ILE A 112 17.42 -8.08 13.67
C ILE A 112 18.64 -8.02 12.73
N ALA A 113 18.42 -8.13 11.42
CA ALA A 113 19.48 -8.00 10.42
C ALA A 113 20.11 -6.60 10.43
N ASP A 114 19.29 -5.54 10.45
CA ASP A 114 19.74 -4.15 10.52
C ASP A 114 20.53 -3.84 11.81
N ALA A 115 20.10 -4.40 12.94
CA ALA A 115 20.80 -4.25 14.22
C ALA A 115 22.19 -4.92 14.23
N ARG A 116 22.39 -5.97 13.42
CA ARG A 116 23.68 -6.65 13.29
C ARG A 116 24.66 -5.89 12.38
N THR A 117 24.17 -5.20 11.35
CA THR A 117 25.00 -4.38 10.45
C THR A 117 25.42 -3.04 11.05
N ALA A 118 24.67 -2.49 12.00
CA ALA A 118 25.02 -1.23 12.68
C ALA A 118 26.04 -1.39 13.83
N GLY A 119 26.33 -2.62 14.25
CA GLY A 119 27.21 -2.93 15.39
C GLY A 119 28.57 -3.55 15.04
N GLY A 120 28.94 -3.60 13.76
CA GLY A 120 30.25 -4.08 13.27
C GLY A 120 30.99 -3.00 12.50
#